data_AF-A9GEV6-F1
#
_entry.id   AF-A9GEV6-F1
#
_cell.length_a   1.000
_cell.length_b   1.000
_cell.length_c   1.000
_cell.angle_alpha   90.00
_cell.angle_beta   90.00
_cell.angle_gamma   90.00
#
_symmetry.space_group_name_H-M   'P 1'
#
loop_
_entity.id
_entity.type
_entity.pdbx_description
1 polymer ?
#
loop_
_entity_poly.entity_id
_entity_poly.type
_entity_poly.pdbx_seq_one_letter_code
_entity_poly.pdbx_strand_id
1 'polypeptide(L)'
;MDARQDGRRRARRDEARFVPGWVAIVACLGALALAIVGPEAAAQPKPPAAAGDDGAEAAEDDAEEGDAEGEAPAKAARGGYTSGLHPMPDDAEVPLAWMPPGTSATPVPSDEIYPPQTLTIRFNHKKHVKGLKQTCKSCHGAAYTSGAVTDRLLPKPSETCDNCHDVDHSDLTQVKAGTNENGQCAYCHIGENAGSDGKVAPLVLPHANLRFPHAKHVSRNIKCSQCHGRVDQIELATRDQLPRMAGCFTCHNMSGAAQGEAKSDCDVCHLTRPDGRLVTAFATGDLLPPAWLHSAGHTPDWLERHKQIAANDSAFCGSCHSANYCTDCHDGKIRPRNVHPNDFLSMHPQAARQDNPRCVSCHQEQTFCADCHRRTGVAREAPSAARPAGRRFHPPPAEWTTAPRSAKHHAWEAERNLNACVSCHTERDCATCHATRGASGGQGLNPHPLGFESKCKTAFSRNPRPCLVCHQSSDRFVQRCQ
;
A
#
# COMPACT_ATOMS: atom_id res chain seq x y z
N MET A 1 -23.21 16.05 -59.81
CA MET A 1 -24.60 16.14 -59.30
C MET A 1 -24.56 15.70 -57.85
N ASP A 2 -24.95 16.60 -56.96
CA ASP A 2 -24.76 16.47 -55.51
C ASP A 2 -25.77 15.56 -54.82
N ALA A 3 -25.33 14.94 -53.71
CA ALA A 3 -26.19 14.45 -52.64
C ALA A 3 -25.42 14.34 -51.31
N ARG A 4 -24.99 15.48 -50.74
CA ARG A 4 -24.57 15.53 -49.32
C ARG A 4 -25.82 15.71 -48.45
N GLN A 5 -26.11 14.76 -47.55
CA GLN A 5 -27.14 14.94 -46.53
C GLN A 5 -26.53 15.57 -45.25
N ASP A 6 -26.98 16.78 -44.91
CA ASP A 6 -26.55 17.53 -43.72
C ASP A 6 -27.35 17.09 -42.48
N GLY A 7 -26.71 16.31 -41.60
CA GLY A 7 -27.32 15.71 -40.41
C GLY A 7 -27.23 16.59 -39.16
N ARG A 8 -27.92 17.73 -39.14
CA ARG A 8 -27.93 18.64 -37.97
C ARG A 8 -28.64 18.03 -36.75
N ARG A 9 -27.87 17.53 -35.79
CA ARG A 9 -28.38 17.14 -34.46
C ARG A 9 -28.78 18.40 -33.67
N ARG A 10 -30.06 18.49 -33.27
CA ARG A 10 -30.53 19.53 -32.34
C ARG A 10 -30.00 19.25 -30.94
N ALA A 11 -29.31 20.20 -30.33
CA ALA A 11 -28.99 20.17 -28.90
C ALA A 11 -30.29 20.31 -28.08
N ARG A 12 -30.44 19.48 -27.04
CA ARG A 12 -31.43 19.75 -25.98
C ARG A 12 -30.92 20.96 -25.17
N ARG A 13 -31.81 21.90 -24.87
CA ARG A 13 -31.58 22.90 -23.82
C ARG A 13 -32.03 22.32 -22.49
N ASP A 14 -31.19 22.42 -21.47
CA ASP A 14 -31.57 22.11 -20.10
C ASP A 14 -32.37 23.27 -19.52
N GLU A 15 -33.57 22.99 -19.00
CA GLU A 15 -34.35 23.97 -18.25
C GLU A 15 -33.95 23.95 -16.77
N ALA A 16 -33.03 24.84 -16.41
CA ALA A 16 -32.67 25.07 -15.01
C ALA A 16 -33.85 25.72 -14.27
N ARG A 17 -34.44 25.00 -13.32
CA ARG A 17 -35.51 25.54 -12.44
C ARG A 17 -34.92 26.54 -11.46
N PHE A 18 -35.28 27.81 -11.63
CA PHE A 18 -34.89 28.90 -10.73
C PHE A 18 -35.60 28.75 -9.37
N VAL A 19 -34.84 28.63 -8.28
CA VAL A 19 -35.36 28.72 -6.90
C VAL A 19 -35.00 30.10 -6.35
N PRO A 20 -35.97 30.93 -5.93
CA PRO A 20 -35.69 32.28 -5.47
C PRO A 20 -34.97 32.29 -4.11
N GLY A 21 -33.93 33.11 -3.99
CA GLY A 21 -32.92 33.03 -2.91
C GLY A 21 -33.38 33.30 -1.47
N TRP A 22 -34.65 33.66 -1.25
CA TRP A 22 -35.20 33.80 0.12
C TRP A 22 -35.47 32.45 0.80
N VAL A 23 -35.70 31.39 0.02
CA VAL A 23 -35.96 30.03 0.56
C VAL A 23 -34.72 29.43 1.26
N ALA A 24 -33.51 29.80 0.82
CA ALA A 24 -32.26 29.36 1.44
C ALA A 24 -32.00 30.00 2.81
N ILE A 25 -32.49 31.21 3.05
CA ILE A 25 -32.20 31.98 4.29
C ILE A 25 -33.03 31.45 5.48
N VAL A 26 -34.26 30.99 5.24
CA VAL A 26 -35.12 30.40 6.28
C VAL A 26 -34.55 29.08 6.81
N ALA A 27 -33.90 28.28 5.95
CA ALA A 27 -33.28 27.02 6.32
C ALA A 27 -32.09 27.18 7.29
N CYS A 28 -31.31 28.26 7.17
CA CYS A 28 -30.16 28.52 8.04
C CYS A 28 -30.55 29.05 9.43
N LEU A 29 -31.69 29.73 9.58
CA LEU A 29 -32.14 30.26 10.88
C LEU A 29 -32.84 29.21 11.75
N GLY A 30 -33.45 28.18 11.15
CA GLY A 30 -34.05 27.07 11.91
C GLY A 30 -33.04 26.16 12.61
N ALA A 31 -31.81 26.07 12.10
CA ALA A 31 -30.77 25.19 12.64
C ALA A 31 -30.04 25.76 13.88
N LEU A 32 -30.19 27.06 14.17
CA LEU A 32 -29.50 27.73 15.28
C LEU A 32 -30.30 27.72 16.60
N ALA A 33 -31.58 27.33 16.56
CA ALA A 33 -32.50 27.38 17.70
C ALA A 33 -32.57 26.08 18.54
N LEU A 34 -31.81 25.04 18.19
CA LEU A 34 -31.82 23.72 18.86
C LEU A 34 -30.56 23.41 19.68
N ALA A 35 -29.72 24.42 19.94
CA ALA A 35 -28.46 24.29 20.69
C ALA A 35 -28.50 24.88 22.11
N ILE A 36 -29.70 25.00 22.73
CA ILE A 36 -29.88 25.55 24.09
C ILE A 36 -30.84 24.70 24.93
N VAL A 37 -30.58 23.39 25.04
CA VAL A 37 -30.88 22.56 26.24
C VAL A 37 -29.85 21.43 26.29
N GLY A 38 -29.07 21.34 27.36
CA GLY A 38 -28.24 20.18 27.68
C GLY A 38 -28.77 19.46 28.92
N PRO A 39 -28.45 18.17 29.14
CA PRO A 39 -28.69 17.49 30.41
C PRO A 39 -27.41 17.28 31.21
N GLU A 40 -27.41 17.64 32.50
CA GLU A 40 -26.38 17.21 33.45
C GLU A 40 -26.33 15.68 33.61
N ALA A 41 -25.11 15.15 33.82
CA ALA A 41 -24.88 13.78 34.25
C ALA A 41 -23.77 13.71 35.31
N ALA A 42 -24.20 13.83 36.57
CA ALA A 42 -23.61 13.32 37.81
C ALA A 42 -22.09 13.06 37.89
N ALA A 43 -21.39 13.89 38.67
CA ALA A 43 -20.20 13.45 39.39
C ALA A 43 -20.58 12.49 40.54
N GLN A 44 -19.73 11.51 40.85
CA GLN A 44 -19.83 10.69 42.07
C GLN A 44 -18.62 10.93 43.00
N PRO A 45 -18.80 10.78 44.33
CA PRO A 45 -17.85 11.28 45.32
C PRO A 45 -16.72 10.32 45.68
N LYS A 46 -15.62 10.89 46.15
CA LYS A 46 -14.44 10.22 46.73
C LYS A 46 -14.72 9.78 48.19
N PRO A 47 -14.36 8.55 48.62
CA PRO A 47 -14.43 8.16 50.02
C PRO A 47 -13.28 8.77 50.87
N PRO A 48 -13.47 8.96 52.19
CA PRO A 48 -12.56 9.74 53.04
C PRO A 48 -11.31 8.96 53.46
N ALA A 49 -10.28 9.71 53.87
CA ALA A 49 -9.08 9.19 54.51
C ALA A 49 -9.35 8.82 55.97
N ALA A 50 -8.68 7.76 56.45
CA ALA A 50 -8.55 7.49 57.88
C ALA A 50 -7.23 8.06 58.39
N ALA A 51 -7.25 8.65 59.59
CA ALA A 51 -6.05 9.09 60.29
C ALA A 51 -5.43 7.92 61.08
N GLY A 52 -4.10 7.95 61.20
CA GLY A 52 -3.31 7.18 62.16
C GLY A 52 -2.20 8.11 62.64
N ASP A 53 -2.12 8.26 63.97
CA ASP A 53 -1.17 9.11 64.69
C ASP A 53 0.14 8.33 64.98
N ASP A 54 0.99 8.88 65.86
CA ASP A 54 2.30 8.40 66.31
C ASP A 54 3.43 8.83 65.35
N GLY A 55 4.40 9.68 65.69
CA GLY A 55 5.01 9.95 67.01
C GLY A 55 6.09 8.90 67.29
N ALA A 56 7.35 9.20 67.62
CA ALA A 56 8.10 10.47 67.68
C ALA A 56 9.43 10.26 66.88
N GLU A 57 10.59 10.93 67.07
CA GLU A 57 11.08 11.93 68.04
C GLU A 57 12.19 12.78 67.35
N ALA A 58 13.12 13.39 68.10
CA ALA A 58 14.27 14.11 67.58
C ALA A 58 15.61 13.48 68.03
N ALA A 59 16.66 13.70 67.23
CA ALA A 59 18.05 13.63 67.67
C ALA A 59 18.86 14.67 66.87
N GLU A 60 19.16 15.79 67.52
CA GLU A 60 20.31 16.62 67.17
C GLU A 60 21.55 15.89 67.74
N ASP A 61 22.65 15.84 67.00
CA ASP A 61 23.97 15.95 67.63
C ASP A 61 25.06 16.37 66.62
N ASP A 62 25.83 17.34 67.10
CA ASP A 62 27.22 17.71 66.78
C ASP A 62 27.74 17.93 65.35
N ALA A 63 28.49 19.03 65.25
CA ALA A 63 29.39 19.36 64.16
C ALA A 63 30.81 18.90 64.48
N GLU A 64 31.55 18.47 63.47
CA GLU A 64 33.02 18.40 63.54
C GLU A 64 33.63 18.93 62.23
N GLU A 65 34.62 19.81 62.35
CA GLU A 65 35.41 20.32 61.23
C GLU A 65 36.49 19.28 60.85
N GLY A 66 36.71 19.00 59.57
CA GLY A 66 37.77 18.06 59.19
C GLY A 66 37.95 17.85 57.69
N ASP A 67 39.00 18.47 57.15
CA ASP A 67 39.81 18.06 56.01
C ASP A 67 39.22 17.95 54.59
N ALA A 68 39.92 18.62 53.66
CA ALA A 68 39.67 18.59 52.23
C ALA A 68 40.34 17.38 51.57
N GLU A 69 39.61 16.27 51.46
CA GLU A 69 39.97 15.18 50.55
C GLU A 69 39.32 15.37 49.18
N GLY A 70 40.09 15.19 48.10
CA GLY A 70 39.60 15.40 46.75
C GLY A 70 38.52 14.38 46.37
N GLU A 71 37.34 14.88 45.97
CA GLU A 71 36.17 14.08 45.63
C GLU A 71 36.52 12.91 44.68
N ALA A 72 36.40 11.68 45.16
CA ALA A 72 36.51 10.50 44.30
C ALA A 72 35.33 10.50 43.30
N PRO A 73 35.56 10.19 42.01
CA PRO A 73 34.51 10.26 41.00
C PRO A 73 33.30 9.40 41.38
N ALA A 74 32.11 10.01 41.30
CA ALA A 74 30.86 9.39 41.74
C ALA A 74 30.67 8.02 41.07
N LYS A 75 30.65 6.95 41.88
CA LYS A 75 30.44 5.58 41.37
C LYS A 75 29.05 5.51 40.72
N ALA A 76 29.03 5.10 39.45
CA ALA A 76 27.79 4.99 38.67
C ALA A 76 26.69 4.24 39.43
N ALA A 77 25.46 4.78 39.39
CA ALA A 77 24.35 4.30 40.18
C ALA A 77 24.10 2.79 40.01
N ARG A 78 24.10 2.05 41.13
CA ARG A 78 23.82 0.60 41.18
C ARG A 78 22.36 0.32 40.82
N GLY A 79 22.09 0.23 39.52
CA GLY A 79 20.76 0.04 38.94
C GLY A 79 20.63 0.55 37.49
N GLY A 80 21.54 1.40 37.04
CA GLY A 80 21.48 2.01 35.70
C GLY A 80 20.45 3.14 35.60
N TYR A 81 20.52 3.93 34.54
CA TYR A 81 19.63 5.06 34.32
C TYR A 81 18.46 4.69 33.40
N THR A 82 17.23 4.69 33.91
CA THR A 82 16.03 4.26 33.17
C THR A 82 15.43 5.34 32.26
N SER A 83 15.53 6.62 32.64
CA SER A 83 14.96 7.74 31.87
C SER A 83 15.76 8.06 30.60
N GLY A 84 15.09 8.48 29.52
CA GLY A 84 15.74 8.89 28.26
C GLY A 84 16.34 7.75 27.43
N LEU A 85 15.98 6.50 27.73
CA LEU A 85 16.28 5.32 26.91
C LEU A 85 15.18 5.03 25.86
N HIS A 86 13.97 5.51 26.12
CA HIS A 86 12.76 5.29 25.30
C HIS A 86 12.00 6.62 25.12
N PRO A 87 11.04 6.73 24.17
CA PRO A 87 10.23 7.94 24.02
C PRO A 87 9.42 8.30 25.26
N MET A 88 9.00 7.32 26.03
CA MET A 88 8.30 7.50 27.30
C MET A 88 8.99 6.69 28.41
N PRO A 89 8.73 7.02 29.69
CA PRO A 89 9.10 6.15 30.79
C PRO A 89 8.56 4.73 30.57
N ASP A 90 9.34 3.73 31.00
CA ASP A 90 9.00 2.30 30.99
C ASP A 90 8.57 1.76 29.60
N ASP A 91 9.09 2.34 28.52
CA ASP A 91 8.78 2.04 27.11
C ASP A 91 7.27 2.15 26.77
N ALA A 92 6.55 3.02 27.47
CA ALA A 92 5.13 3.25 27.20
C ALA A 92 4.89 3.87 25.81
N GLU A 93 3.72 3.59 25.22
CA GLU A 93 3.34 4.14 23.91
C GLU A 93 3.21 5.68 23.97
N VAL A 94 3.76 6.37 22.96
CA VAL A 94 3.59 7.82 22.81
C VAL A 94 2.15 8.13 22.42
N PRO A 95 1.40 8.96 23.17
CA PRO A 95 0.03 9.32 22.82
C PRO A 95 -0.07 9.87 21.39
N LEU A 96 -1.05 9.41 20.59
CA LEU A 96 -1.21 9.83 19.19
C LEU A 96 -1.31 11.36 19.02
N ALA A 97 -1.87 12.07 20.00
CA ALA A 97 -1.94 13.54 20.03
C ALA A 97 -0.57 14.25 20.18
N TRP A 98 0.49 13.50 20.50
CA TRP A 98 1.87 13.96 20.62
C TRP A 98 2.74 13.53 19.42
N MET A 99 2.24 12.64 18.57
CA MET A 99 2.95 12.15 17.39
C MET A 99 2.92 13.19 16.24
N PRO A 100 3.83 13.07 15.25
CA PRO A 100 3.79 13.84 14.01
C PRO A 100 2.44 13.80 13.28
N PRO A 101 2.09 14.83 12.50
CA PRO A 101 0.93 14.78 11.62
C PRO A 101 1.08 13.66 10.59
N GLY A 102 -0.05 13.04 10.23
CA GLY A 102 -0.10 11.91 9.31
C GLY A 102 0.19 10.54 9.95
N THR A 103 0.60 10.48 11.22
CA THR A 103 0.76 9.20 11.95
C THR A 103 -0.51 8.36 11.94
N SER A 104 -1.70 8.96 12.01
CA SER A 104 -2.97 8.23 11.90
C SER A 104 -3.21 7.54 10.54
N ALA A 105 -2.58 8.03 9.47
CA ALA A 105 -2.66 7.44 8.12
C ALA A 105 -1.52 6.44 7.84
N THR A 106 -0.37 6.63 8.48
CA THR A 106 0.81 5.75 8.41
C THR A 106 1.49 5.71 9.79
N PRO A 107 1.12 4.76 10.68
CA PRO A 107 1.58 4.75 12.07
C PRO A 107 3.10 4.70 12.20
N VAL A 108 3.74 3.78 11.47
CA VAL A 108 5.20 3.61 11.45
C VAL A 108 5.81 4.46 10.32
N PRO A 109 6.98 5.11 10.51
CA PRO A 109 7.70 5.75 9.40
C PRO A 109 8.26 4.69 8.45
N SER A 110 8.23 4.93 7.14
CA SER A 110 8.88 4.01 6.17
C SER A 110 10.40 3.94 6.41
N ASP A 111 10.95 2.72 6.35
CA ASP A 111 12.39 2.45 6.41
C ASP A 111 13.11 2.96 5.15
N GLU A 112 12.42 2.97 4.01
CA GLU A 112 12.93 3.44 2.72
C GLU A 112 13.11 4.95 2.73
N ILE A 113 12.22 5.69 3.41
CA ILE A 113 12.27 7.15 3.52
C ILE A 113 13.16 7.60 4.67
N TYR A 114 13.10 6.91 5.82
CA TYR A 114 13.94 7.15 6.98
C TYR A 114 14.60 5.83 7.37
N PRO A 115 15.87 5.55 7.04
CA PRO A 115 16.45 4.24 7.33
C PRO A 115 16.59 3.93 8.82
N PRO A 116 16.65 2.65 9.23
CA PRO A 116 16.87 2.23 10.62
C PRO A 116 18.06 2.95 11.28
N GLN A 117 17.84 3.40 12.51
CA GLN A 117 18.84 4.13 13.30
C GLN A 117 19.30 3.31 14.49
N THR A 118 20.54 3.53 14.93
CA THR A 118 21.10 2.94 16.15
C THR A 118 21.39 4.05 17.14
N LEU A 119 20.52 4.21 18.15
CA LEU A 119 20.70 5.17 19.23
C LEU A 119 21.60 4.58 20.32
N THR A 120 22.76 5.19 20.54
CA THR A 120 23.72 4.80 21.58
C THR A 120 23.91 5.87 22.66
N ILE A 121 23.05 6.89 22.65
CA ILE A 121 23.06 8.00 23.60
C ILE A 121 21.67 8.11 24.24
N ARG A 122 21.66 8.07 25.58
CA ARG A 122 20.52 8.36 26.44
C ARG A 122 20.28 9.86 26.47
N PHE A 123 19.06 10.30 26.16
CA PHE A 123 18.70 11.73 26.18
C PHE A 123 17.22 11.93 26.52
N ASN A 124 16.91 13.03 27.22
CA ASN A 124 15.55 13.33 27.69
C ASN A 124 15.12 14.76 27.29
N HIS A 125 14.37 14.88 26.19
CA HIS A 125 13.88 16.16 25.66
C HIS A 125 12.95 16.87 26.63
N LYS A 126 12.00 16.16 27.25
CA LYS A 126 11.10 16.68 28.29
C LYS A 126 11.86 17.32 29.45
N LYS A 127 12.95 16.71 29.93
CA LYS A 127 13.82 17.30 30.98
C LYS A 127 14.44 18.62 30.50
N HIS A 128 15.07 18.65 29.32
CA HIS A 128 15.77 19.83 28.82
C HIS A 128 14.81 20.96 28.40
N VAL A 129 13.79 20.66 27.61
CA VAL A 129 12.85 21.63 27.04
C VAL A 129 11.79 22.06 28.05
N LYS A 130 11.08 21.11 28.68
CA LYS A 130 9.98 21.44 29.60
C LYS A 130 10.45 21.71 31.02
N GLY A 131 11.46 20.98 31.51
CA GLY A 131 12.06 21.17 32.82
C GLY A 131 13.00 22.38 32.87
N LEU A 132 14.13 22.30 32.15
CA LEU A 132 15.22 23.29 32.15
C LEU A 132 14.98 24.49 31.20
N LYS A 133 13.81 24.57 30.56
CA LYS A 133 13.37 25.67 29.67
C LYS A 133 14.29 25.95 28.48
N GLN A 134 15.08 24.96 28.06
CA GLN A 134 15.94 25.08 26.89
C GLN A 134 15.11 25.21 25.60
N THR A 135 15.59 26.03 24.67
CA THR A 135 14.91 26.24 23.38
C THR A 135 15.39 25.20 22.36
N CYS A 136 14.57 24.85 21.37
CA CYS A 136 15.02 23.96 20.29
C CYS A 136 16.27 24.48 19.55
N LYS A 137 16.44 25.82 19.50
CA LYS A 137 17.55 26.48 18.80
C LYS A 137 18.89 26.35 19.53
N SER A 138 18.94 26.17 20.85
CA SER A 138 20.22 26.06 21.56
C SER A 138 20.98 24.77 21.20
N CYS A 139 20.26 23.68 20.88
CA CYS A 139 20.87 22.43 20.42
C CYS A 139 20.80 22.23 18.91
N HIS A 140 19.70 22.62 18.26
CA HIS A 140 19.46 22.40 16.82
C HIS A 140 19.60 23.69 15.99
N GLY A 141 20.56 24.55 16.32
CA GLY A 141 20.78 25.83 15.64
C GLY A 141 20.95 25.69 14.12
N ALA A 142 21.64 24.64 13.66
CA ALA A 142 21.87 24.35 12.24
C ALA A 142 20.58 24.09 11.44
N ALA A 143 19.48 23.65 12.08
CA ALA A 143 18.21 23.41 11.38
C ALA A 143 17.61 24.71 10.80
N TYR A 144 17.94 25.87 11.37
CA TYR A 144 17.44 27.17 10.87
C TYR A 144 18.03 27.57 9.51
N THR A 145 19.21 27.04 9.16
CA THR A 145 19.95 27.36 7.92
C THR A 145 20.10 26.17 6.98
N SER A 146 19.64 24.98 7.37
CA SER A 146 19.79 23.75 6.59
C SER A 146 19.02 23.74 5.27
N GLY A 147 19.72 23.35 4.22
CA GLY A 147 19.21 23.22 2.85
C GLY A 147 19.01 21.78 2.39
N ALA A 148 19.59 20.80 3.08
CA ALA A 148 19.55 19.39 2.68
C ALA A 148 19.46 18.42 3.87
N VAL A 149 18.92 17.23 3.62
CA VAL A 149 18.87 16.11 4.60
C VAL A 149 20.25 15.53 4.95
N THR A 150 21.27 15.87 4.17
CA THR A 150 22.68 15.54 4.42
C THR A 150 23.34 16.45 5.46
N ASP A 151 22.72 17.58 5.79
CA ASP A 151 23.24 18.52 6.78
C ASP A 151 23.20 17.89 8.19
N ARG A 152 24.27 18.08 8.99
CA ARG A 152 24.31 17.58 10.37
C ARG A 152 23.52 18.50 11.30
N LEU A 153 22.28 18.12 11.63
CA LEU A 153 21.37 18.91 12.47
C LEU A 153 21.31 18.48 13.94
N LEU A 154 21.98 17.39 14.29
CA LEU A 154 22.21 17.03 15.69
C LEU A 154 23.20 18.01 16.34
N PRO A 155 23.06 18.28 17.65
CA PRO A 155 24.09 18.96 18.41
C PRO A 155 25.42 18.20 18.31
N LYS A 156 26.53 18.96 18.32
CA LYS A 156 27.86 18.39 18.51
C LYS A 156 28.14 18.39 20.02
N PRO A 157 28.65 17.30 20.62
CA PRO A 157 28.90 17.24 22.06
C PRO A 157 29.71 18.44 22.58
N SER A 158 30.88 18.67 22.00
CA SER A 158 31.82 19.74 22.37
C SER A 158 31.32 21.18 22.17
N GLU A 159 30.23 21.39 21.43
CA GLU A 159 29.65 22.72 21.20
C GLU A 159 28.29 22.88 21.92
N THR A 160 27.78 21.86 22.60
CA THR A 160 26.40 21.88 23.15
C THR A 160 26.27 21.20 24.51
N CYS A 161 26.79 19.98 24.67
CA CYS A 161 26.68 19.22 25.90
C CYS A 161 27.65 19.75 26.96
N ASP A 162 28.91 19.91 26.56
CA ASP A 162 30.05 20.32 27.40
C ASP A 162 29.88 21.75 27.97
N ASN A 163 28.98 22.56 27.41
CA ASN A 163 28.62 23.88 27.95
C ASN A 163 27.80 23.81 29.26
N CYS A 164 27.29 22.63 29.65
CA CYS A 164 26.38 22.43 30.78
C CYS A 164 26.65 21.14 31.57
N HIS A 165 27.22 20.12 30.92
CA HIS A 165 27.69 18.90 31.55
C HIS A 165 29.19 18.98 31.76
N ASP A 166 29.67 18.46 32.89
CA ASP A 166 31.10 18.34 33.19
C ASP A 166 31.67 17.18 32.36
N VAL A 167 32.06 17.46 31.11
CA VAL A 167 32.67 16.54 30.14
C VAL A 167 33.53 17.33 29.16
N ASP A 168 34.58 16.70 28.63
CA ASP A 168 35.46 17.29 27.62
C ASP A 168 35.54 16.39 26.38
N HIS A 169 34.86 16.80 25.30
CA HIS A 169 34.91 16.21 23.96
C HIS A 169 35.73 17.06 22.97
N SER A 170 36.58 17.98 23.43
CA SER A 170 37.38 18.84 22.54
C SER A 170 38.41 18.06 21.72
N ASP A 171 38.98 17.00 22.29
CA ASP A 171 39.79 15.99 21.60
C ASP A 171 39.11 14.61 21.71
N LEU A 172 38.56 14.11 20.59
CA LEU A 172 37.90 12.80 20.53
C LEU A 172 38.85 11.61 20.74
N THR A 173 40.17 11.83 20.79
CA THR A 173 41.17 10.82 21.15
C THR A 173 41.49 10.80 22.65
N GLN A 174 41.08 11.84 23.40
CA GLN A 174 41.38 12.04 24.81
C GLN A 174 40.16 12.57 25.59
N VAL A 175 38.97 12.03 25.30
CA VAL A 175 37.71 12.41 25.97
C VAL A 175 37.81 12.17 27.47
N LYS A 176 37.39 13.14 28.28
CA LYS A 176 37.39 13.05 29.75
C LYS A 176 35.97 13.08 30.31
N ALA A 177 35.69 12.16 31.22
CA ALA A 177 34.55 12.24 32.13
C ALA A 177 34.78 13.33 33.17
N GLY A 178 33.70 13.94 33.63
CA GLY A 178 33.74 14.91 34.73
C GLY A 178 33.77 14.29 36.11
N THR A 179 33.61 15.17 37.10
CA THR A 179 33.60 14.89 38.54
C THR A 179 32.25 14.42 39.04
N ASN A 180 31.15 14.89 38.43
CA ASN A 180 29.78 14.67 38.87
C ASN A 180 29.09 13.49 38.15
N GLU A 181 27.89 13.10 38.62
CA GLU A 181 27.13 11.96 38.10
C GLU A 181 26.76 12.12 36.61
N ASN A 182 26.32 13.31 36.19
CA ASN A 182 25.90 13.57 34.82
C ASN A 182 27.06 13.86 33.83
N GLY A 183 28.29 13.88 34.34
CA GLY A 183 29.55 13.94 33.61
C GLY A 183 30.21 12.56 33.37
N GLN A 184 29.66 11.48 33.93
CA GLN A 184 30.19 10.13 33.71
C GLN A 184 29.82 9.60 32.32
N CYS A 185 30.74 8.94 31.61
CA CYS A 185 30.51 8.42 30.26
C CYS A 185 29.26 7.53 30.18
N ALA A 186 29.10 6.60 31.13
CA ALA A 186 27.95 5.69 31.23
C ALA A 186 26.62 6.37 31.66
N TYR A 187 26.63 7.67 31.97
CA TYR A 187 25.40 8.45 32.11
C TYR A 187 24.74 8.66 30.75
N CYS A 188 25.51 9.12 29.77
CA CYS A 188 25.02 9.46 28.44
C CYS A 188 25.13 8.28 27.46
N HIS A 189 26.23 7.54 27.47
CA HIS A 189 26.49 6.49 26.49
C HIS A 189 25.93 5.14 26.93
N ILE A 190 25.21 4.49 26.02
CA ILE A 190 24.53 3.21 26.23
C ILE A 190 25.41 2.10 25.65
N GLY A 191 25.62 1.04 26.44
CA GLY A 191 26.36 -0.16 26.06
C GLY A 191 27.19 -0.71 27.22
N GLU A 192 27.62 -1.96 27.12
CA GLU A 192 28.63 -2.51 28.03
C GLU A 192 29.93 -1.71 27.88
N ASN A 193 30.61 -1.42 29.00
CA ASN A 193 31.87 -0.69 29.03
C ASN A 193 31.82 0.71 28.37
N ALA A 194 30.68 1.40 28.45
CA ALA A 194 30.51 2.75 27.93
C ALA A 194 31.50 3.76 28.56
N GLY A 195 32.51 4.18 27.78
CA GLY A 195 33.59 5.05 28.19
C GLY A 195 34.87 4.34 28.66
N SER A 196 34.86 3.02 28.82
CA SER A 196 36.08 2.25 29.09
C SER A 196 37.05 2.40 27.93
N ASP A 197 38.34 2.53 28.23
CA ASP A 197 39.40 2.83 27.26
C ASP A 197 39.11 4.04 26.35
N GLY A 198 38.27 4.99 26.80
CA GLY A 198 37.86 6.17 26.03
C GLY A 198 36.90 5.86 24.86
N LYS A 199 36.25 4.69 24.83
CA LYS A 199 35.43 4.24 23.70
C LYS A 199 33.95 4.16 24.03
N VAL A 200 33.12 4.47 23.04
CA VAL A 200 31.65 4.45 23.12
C VAL A 200 31.06 3.84 21.85
N ALA A 201 29.87 3.26 21.96
CA ALA A 201 29.18 2.72 20.79
C ALA A 201 28.75 3.86 19.83
N PRO A 202 28.95 3.73 18.50
CA PRO A 202 28.69 4.82 17.57
C PRO A 202 27.19 5.08 17.38
N LEU A 203 26.79 6.36 17.49
CA LEU A 203 25.45 6.81 17.14
C LEU A 203 25.29 6.80 15.61
N VAL A 204 24.41 5.96 15.10
CA VAL A 204 24.17 5.82 13.65
C VAL A 204 22.79 6.37 13.31
N LEU A 205 22.77 7.60 12.75
CA LEU A 205 21.58 8.18 12.11
C LEU A 205 21.81 8.29 10.60
N PRO A 206 21.28 7.37 9.78
CA PRO A 206 21.32 7.53 8.33
C PRO A 206 20.53 8.74 7.85
N HIS A 207 20.94 9.33 6.73
CA HIS A 207 20.19 10.40 6.09
C HIS A 207 18.85 9.89 5.54
N ALA A 208 17.82 10.74 5.58
CA ALA A 208 16.53 10.44 4.98
C ALA A 208 16.64 10.44 3.44
N ASN A 209 15.95 9.52 2.76
CA ASN A 209 15.95 9.40 1.30
C ASN A 209 14.92 10.35 0.65
N LEU A 210 15.00 11.63 0.99
CA LEU A 210 14.06 12.65 0.57
C LEU A 210 14.73 14.03 0.45
N ARG A 211 14.09 14.94 -0.28
CA ARG A 211 14.50 16.34 -0.42
C ARG A 211 13.75 17.19 0.61
N PHE A 212 14.45 17.72 1.61
CA PHE A 212 13.83 18.59 2.62
C PHE A 212 14.77 19.69 3.14
N PRO A 213 14.59 20.94 2.68
CA PRO A 213 15.30 22.10 3.20
C PRO A 213 14.57 22.68 4.43
N HIS A 214 15.11 22.47 5.63
CA HIS A 214 14.52 23.04 6.86
C HIS A 214 14.41 24.57 6.79
N ALA A 215 15.43 25.26 6.25
CA ALA A 215 15.45 26.71 6.13
C ALA A 215 14.25 27.28 5.35
N LYS A 216 13.75 26.58 4.31
CA LYS A 216 12.55 27.00 3.56
C LYS A 216 11.25 26.88 4.38
N HIS A 217 11.20 25.99 5.37
CA HIS A 217 10.04 25.79 6.23
C HIS A 217 10.09 26.77 7.42
N VAL A 218 11.25 26.88 8.06
CA VAL A 218 11.46 27.77 9.22
C VAL A 218 11.33 29.25 8.84
N SER A 219 11.81 29.67 7.66
CA SER A 219 11.59 31.03 7.13
C SER A 219 10.13 31.37 6.88
N ARG A 220 9.26 30.37 6.73
CA ARG A 220 7.79 30.51 6.63
C ARG A 220 7.09 30.42 7.98
N ASN A 221 7.83 30.56 9.08
CA ASN A 221 7.34 30.53 10.46
C ASN A 221 6.69 29.19 10.89
N ILE A 222 6.92 28.11 10.14
CA ILE A 222 6.47 26.76 10.49
C ILE A 222 7.24 26.31 11.72
N LYS A 223 6.53 25.91 12.77
CA LYS A 223 7.10 25.50 14.07
C LYS A 223 7.52 24.04 14.03
N CYS A 224 8.59 23.70 14.74
CA CYS A 224 9.12 22.33 14.79
C CYS A 224 8.06 21.28 15.16
N SER A 225 7.17 21.61 16.10
CA SER A 225 6.09 20.73 16.55
C SER A 225 4.99 20.47 15.51
N GLN A 226 4.89 21.31 14.46
CA GLN A 226 3.98 21.06 13.34
C GLN A 226 4.49 19.94 12.41
N CYS A 227 5.74 19.48 12.57
CA CYS A 227 6.29 18.34 11.83
C CYS A 227 6.74 17.20 12.75
N HIS A 228 7.35 17.50 13.90
CA HIS A 228 7.90 16.52 14.84
C HIS A 228 6.94 16.12 15.97
N GLY A 229 5.76 16.72 16.06
CA GLY A 229 4.85 16.51 17.19
C GLY A 229 5.36 17.15 18.49
N ARG A 230 5.03 16.55 19.63
CA ARG A 230 5.31 17.07 20.98
C ARG A 230 6.61 16.50 21.55
N VAL A 231 7.72 16.77 20.86
CA VAL A 231 9.08 16.44 21.33
C VAL A 231 9.36 16.99 22.74
N ASP A 232 8.70 18.08 23.12
CA ASP A 232 8.77 18.69 24.46
C ASP A 232 8.07 17.89 25.58
N GLN A 233 7.36 16.80 25.26
CA GLN A 233 6.65 15.94 26.22
C GLN A 233 7.22 14.52 26.35
N ILE A 234 8.10 14.11 25.43
CA ILE A 234 8.75 12.78 25.38
C ILE A 234 10.18 12.85 25.91
N GLU A 235 10.76 11.69 26.23
CA GLU A 235 12.16 11.60 26.67
C GLU A 235 13.08 11.45 25.46
N LEU A 236 13.21 10.26 24.89
CA LEU A 236 14.06 10.02 23.72
C LEU A 236 13.29 10.25 22.40
N ALA A 237 13.75 11.18 21.56
CA ALA A 237 13.17 11.33 20.22
C ALA A 237 13.74 10.25 19.29
N THR A 238 12.87 9.56 18.57
CA THR A 238 13.22 8.51 17.60
C THR A 238 12.75 8.89 16.19
N ARG A 239 12.91 7.96 15.24
CA ARG A 239 12.27 8.05 13.90
C ARG A 239 10.76 8.28 13.97
N ASP A 240 10.10 7.89 15.07
CA ASP A 240 8.67 8.09 15.25
C ASP A 240 8.27 9.57 15.25
N GLN A 241 9.17 10.47 15.67
CA GLN A 241 8.96 11.91 15.64
C GLN A 241 9.39 12.56 14.30
N LEU A 242 9.50 11.80 13.21
CA LEU A 242 9.72 12.34 11.85
C LEU A 242 8.39 12.50 11.08
N PRO A 243 8.22 13.55 10.26
CA PRO A 243 6.95 13.81 9.59
C PRO A 243 6.58 12.68 8.60
N ARG A 244 5.29 12.34 8.56
CA ARG A 244 4.74 11.37 7.60
C ARG A 244 4.27 12.08 6.33
N MET A 245 4.23 11.38 5.19
CA MET A 245 3.79 11.95 3.90
C MET A 245 2.40 12.60 3.98
N ALA A 246 1.43 11.94 4.64
CA ALA A 246 0.10 12.51 4.87
C ALA A 246 0.13 13.82 5.67
N GLY A 247 1.11 13.98 6.58
CA GLY A 247 1.37 15.21 7.32
C GLY A 247 1.88 16.33 6.40
N CYS A 248 2.84 16.04 5.52
CA CYS A 248 3.33 17.01 4.53
C CYS A 248 2.20 17.53 3.62
N PHE A 249 1.30 16.63 3.21
CA PHE A 249 0.18 16.94 2.33
C PHE A 249 -0.90 17.84 2.97
N THR A 250 -0.89 18.04 4.30
CA THR A 250 -1.77 19.04 4.96
C THR A 250 -1.51 20.46 4.47
N CYS A 251 -0.27 20.77 4.04
CA CYS A 251 0.10 22.05 3.44
C CYS A 251 0.40 21.94 1.94
N HIS A 252 1.09 20.88 1.50
CA HIS A 252 1.52 20.78 0.10
C HIS A 252 0.39 20.51 -0.89
N ASN A 253 -0.73 19.92 -0.44
CA ASN A 253 -1.92 19.68 -1.26
C ASN A 253 -2.98 20.81 -1.15
N MET A 254 -2.61 21.97 -0.59
CA MET A 254 -3.46 23.16 -0.63
C MET A 254 -3.58 23.69 -2.07
N SER A 255 -4.64 24.43 -2.36
CA SER A 255 -4.89 25.03 -3.68
C SER A 255 -4.85 26.56 -3.65
N GLY A 256 -4.61 27.16 -4.82
CA GLY A 256 -4.56 28.62 -4.97
C GLY A 256 -3.43 29.29 -4.19
N ALA A 257 -3.66 30.52 -3.73
CA ALA A 257 -2.64 31.32 -3.05
C ALA A 257 -2.13 30.70 -1.74
N ALA A 258 -2.94 29.85 -1.08
CA ALA A 258 -2.55 29.16 0.15
C ALA A 258 -1.42 28.13 -0.06
N GLN A 259 -1.29 27.57 -1.26
CA GLN A 259 -0.21 26.63 -1.59
C GLN A 259 1.15 27.34 -1.70
N GLY A 260 1.18 28.53 -2.29
CA GLY A 260 2.43 29.27 -2.58
C GLY A 260 3.47 28.41 -3.32
N GLU A 261 4.62 28.23 -2.68
CA GLU A 261 5.74 27.39 -3.16
C GLU A 261 5.68 25.93 -2.69
N ALA A 262 4.70 25.53 -1.86
CA ALA A 262 4.57 24.17 -1.34
C ALA A 262 3.99 23.22 -2.41
N LYS A 263 4.79 22.93 -3.44
CA LYS A 263 4.42 22.01 -4.52
C LYS A 263 4.25 20.58 -4.01
N SER A 264 3.29 19.86 -4.60
CA SER A 264 2.92 18.48 -4.28
C SER A 264 3.45 17.46 -5.29
N ASP A 265 4.13 17.90 -6.35
CA ASP A 265 4.72 17.02 -7.36
C ASP A 265 5.73 16.07 -6.70
N CYS A 266 5.72 14.80 -7.09
CA CYS A 266 6.36 13.77 -6.28
C CYS A 266 7.89 13.94 -6.18
N ASP A 267 8.52 14.48 -7.23
CA ASP A 267 9.96 14.75 -7.32
C ASP A 267 10.44 15.93 -6.45
N VAL A 268 9.51 16.76 -5.96
CA VAL A 268 9.79 17.85 -5.00
C VAL A 268 10.32 17.28 -3.68
N CYS A 269 9.80 16.11 -3.27
CA CYS A 269 10.15 15.44 -2.02
C CYS A 269 10.94 14.14 -2.24
N HIS A 270 10.60 13.35 -3.25
CA HIS A 270 11.29 12.08 -3.50
C HIS A 270 12.56 12.26 -4.34
N LEU A 271 13.52 11.37 -4.14
CA LEU A 271 14.67 11.25 -5.02
C LEU A 271 14.21 10.74 -6.39
N THR A 272 14.85 11.20 -7.45
CA THR A 272 14.50 10.85 -8.84
C THR A 272 15.68 10.24 -9.59
N ARG A 273 15.36 9.31 -10.49
CA ARG A 273 16.26 8.68 -11.45
C ARG A 273 16.49 9.62 -12.66
N PRO A 274 17.53 9.41 -13.49
CA PRO A 274 17.80 10.26 -14.66
C PRO A 274 16.68 10.31 -15.72
N ASP A 275 15.76 9.34 -15.70
CA ASP A 275 14.58 9.28 -16.57
C ASP A 275 13.36 10.05 -16.01
N GLY A 276 13.55 10.78 -14.90
CA GLY A 276 12.52 11.57 -14.22
C GLY A 276 11.64 10.78 -13.24
N ARG A 277 11.71 9.44 -13.22
CA ARG A 277 10.91 8.62 -12.31
C ARG A 277 11.43 8.68 -10.90
N LEU A 278 10.56 8.45 -9.92
CA LEU A 278 10.98 8.33 -8.52
C LEU A 278 11.98 7.17 -8.35
N VAL A 279 12.93 7.32 -7.42
CA VAL A 279 13.70 6.19 -6.90
C VAL A 279 12.78 5.38 -6.00
N THR A 280 12.59 4.11 -6.35
CA THR A 280 11.66 3.19 -5.67
C THR A 280 12.36 2.03 -4.98
N ALA A 281 13.67 1.83 -5.18
CA ALA A 281 14.41 0.72 -4.62
C ALA A 281 15.54 1.28 -3.74
N PHE A 282 15.56 0.85 -2.48
CA PHE A 282 16.49 1.30 -1.44
C PHE A 282 17.14 0.09 -0.76
N ALA A 283 18.15 0.33 0.06
CA ALA A 283 18.85 -0.75 0.78
C ALA A 283 17.96 -1.50 1.80
N THR A 284 16.86 -0.88 2.24
CA THR A 284 15.87 -1.48 3.16
C THR A 284 14.78 -2.27 2.45
N GLY A 285 14.51 -1.98 1.17
CA GLY A 285 13.41 -2.56 0.42
C GLY A 285 12.91 -1.66 -0.72
N ASP A 286 11.76 -2.04 -1.29
CA ASP A 286 11.05 -1.23 -2.28
C ASP A 286 10.09 -0.25 -1.60
N LEU A 287 10.18 1.03 -1.98
CA LEU A 287 9.28 2.09 -1.53
C LEU A 287 7.90 1.90 -2.17
N LEU A 288 6.94 1.49 -1.36
CA LEU A 288 5.55 1.32 -1.79
C LEU A 288 4.73 2.60 -1.54
N PRO A 289 3.89 3.04 -2.50
CA PRO A 289 2.99 4.17 -2.28
C PRO A 289 1.93 3.80 -1.23
N PRO A 290 1.49 4.75 -0.38
CA PRO A 290 0.52 4.46 0.68
C PRO A 290 -0.90 4.27 0.12
N ALA A 291 -1.70 3.44 0.79
CA ALA A 291 -3.05 3.09 0.32
C ALA A 291 -4.03 4.29 0.23
N TRP A 292 -3.83 5.34 1.02
CA TRP A 292 -4.66 6.56 0.97
C TRP A 292 -4.36 7.43 -0.26
N LEU A 293 -3.23 7.24 -0.94
CA LEU A 293 -2.83 8.00 -2.12
C LEU A 293 -3.34 7.30 -3.38
N HIS A 294 -4.50 7.74 -3.90
CA HIS A 294 -5.15 7.20 -5.11
C HIS A 294 -5.39 5.67 -5.10
N SER A 295 -5.46 5.04 -3.91
CA SER A 295 -5.49 3.59 -3.74
C SER A 295 -4.29 2.84 -4.36
N ALA A 296 -3.17 3.53 -4.59
CA ALA A 296 -2.01 3.00 -5.30
C ALA A 296 -1.21 1.92 -4.55
N GLY A 297 -1.57 1.64 -3.29
CA GLY A 297 -0.93 0.63 -2.45
C GLY A 297 -0.80 -0.73 -3.12
N HIS A 298 0.43 -1.24 -3.14
CA HIS A 298 0.82 -2.55 -3.70
C HIS A 298 0.54 -3.70 -2.71
N THR A 299 -0.63 -3.68 -2.09
CA THR A 299 -1.11 -4.76 -1.21
C THR A 299 -1.52 -6.00 -2.03
N PRO A 300 -1.72 -7.19 -1.42
CA PRO A 300 -1.98 -8.44 -2.16
C PRO A 300 -3.19 -8.42 -3.11
N ASP A 301 -4.15 -7.51 -2.88
CA ASP A 301 -5.34 -7.27 -3.69
C ASP A 301 -5.13 -6.25 -4.84
N TRP A 302 -3.90 -5.76 -5.04
CA TRP A 302 -3.55 -4.84 -6.14
C TRP A 302 -3.97 -5.40 -7.51
N LEU A 303 -3.83 -6.70 -7.74
CA LEU A 303 -4.27 -7.35 -8.98
C LEU A 303 -5.78 -7.18 -9.25
N GLU A 304 -6.61 -7.04 -8.21
CA GLU A 304 -8.04 -6.78 -8.38
C GLU A 304 -8.38 -5.31 -8.55
N ARG A 305 -7.64 -4.40 -7.89
CA ARG A 305 -7.94 -2.96 -7.88
C ARG A 305 -7.27 -2.16 -9.01
N HIS A 306 -6.08 -2.55 -9.45
CA HIS A 306 -5.30 -1.78 -10.43
C HIS A 306 -6.07 -1.55 -11.74
N LYS A 307 -6.93 -2.49 -12.15
CA LYS A 307 -7.79 -2.37 -13.34
C LYS A 307 -8.70 -1.14 -13.33
N GLN A 308 -9.14 -0.68 -12.14
CA GLN A 308 -9.95 0.54 -12.00
C GLN A 308 -9.05 1.77 -11.87
N ILE A 309 -7.97 1.67 -11.09
CA ILE A 309 -7.05 2.79 -10.82
C ILE A 309 -6.34 3.22 -12.11
N ALA A 310 -5.74 2.28 -12.84
CA ALA A 310 -5.04 2.53 -14.10
C ALA A 310 -5.99 2.93 -15.25
N ALA A 311 -7.27 2.53 -15.20
CA ALA A 311 -8.28 3.00 -16.15
C ALA A 311 -8.69 4.46 -15.90
N ASN A 312 -8.58 4.94 -14.66
CA ASN A 312 -8.83 6.34 -14.30
C ASN A 312 -7.61 7.22 -14.57
N ASP A 313 -6.42 6.79 -14.13
CA ASP A 313 -5.15 7.49 -14.32
C ASP A 313 -3.96 6.52 -14.33
N SER A 314 -3.57 6.08 -15.53
CA SER A 314 -2.33 5.31 -15.75
C SER A 314 -1.07 6.18 -15.76
N ALA A 315 -1.20 7.50 -15.94
CA ALA A 315 -0.07 8.42 -15.95
C ALA A 315 0.52 8.58 -14.55
N PHE A 316 -0.31 8.56 -13.50
CA PHE A 316 0.11 8.48 -12.10
C PHE A 316 1.10 7.32 -11.85
N CYS A 317 0.84 6.13 -12.40
CA CYS A 317 1.76 4.99 -12.29
C CYS A 317 3.09 5.26 -13.01
N GLY A 318 3.07 6.05 -14.09
CA GLY A 318 4.25 6.46 -14.87
C GLY A 318 5.28 7.29 -14.08
N SER A 319 4.87 7.94 -13.00
CA SER A 319 5.76 8.67 -12.07
C SER A 319 6.76 7.75 -11.36
N CYS A 320 6.41 6.47 -11.18
CA CYS A 320 7.24 5.48 -10.49
C CYS A 320 7.72 4.35 -11.43
N HIS A 321 6.88 3.94 -12.38
CA HIS A 321 7.09 2.76 -13.22
C HIS A 321 7.31 3.14 -14.69
N SER A 322 8.02 2.30 -15.44
CA SER A 322 8.13 2.42 -16.90
C SER A 322 6.94 1.74 -17.58
N ALA A 323 6.64 2.12 -18.83
CA ALA A 323 5.58 1.50 -19.62
C ALA A 323 5.76 -0.03 -19.77
N ASN A 324 7.01 -0.50 -19.76
CA ASN A 324 7.34 -1.92 -19.83
C ASN A 324 6.80 -2.73 -18.64
N TYR A 325 6.59 -2.09 -17.48
CA TYR A 325 5.97 -2.75 -16.32
C TYR A 325 4.53 -3.18 -16.61
N CYS A 326 3.79 -2.36 -17.36
CA CYS A 326 2.44 -2.69 -17.80
C CYS A 326 2.47 -3.81 -18.85
N THR A 327 3.28 -3.68 -19.90
CA THR A 327 3.34 -4.68 -20.98
C THR A 327 3.85 -6.03 -20.50
N ASP A 328 4.85 -6.08 -19.61
CA ASP A 328 5.37 -7.34 -19.07
C ASP A 328 4.30 -8.18 -18.35
N CYS A 329 3.28 -7.54 -17.74
CA CYS A 329 2.13 -8.25 -17.17
C CYS A 329 1.04 -8.53 -18.22
N HIS A 330 0.68 -7.55 -19.05
CA HIS A 330 -0.41 -7.68 -20.03
C HIS A 330 -0.08 -8.62 -21.21
N ASP A 331 1.20 -8.79 -21.55
CA ASP A 331 1.70 -9.73 -22.55
C ASP A 331 2.00 -11.13 -21.93
N GLY A 332 1.72 -11.33 -20.64
CA GLY A 332 1.85 -12.64 -19.97
C GLY A 332 3.29 -13.14 -19.71
N LYS A 333 4.27 -12.23 -19.79
CA LYS A 333 5.69 -12.49 -19.47
C LYS A 333 5.91 -12.65 -17.97
N ILE A 334 5.29 -11.81 -17.15
CA ILE A 334 5.18 -11.99 -15.70
C ILE A 334 4.00 -12.93 -15.42
N ARG A 335 4.22 -13.92 -14.54
CA ARG A 335 3.23 -14.94 -14.18
C ARG A 335 3.01 -14.98 -12.67
N PRO A 336 2.07 -14.17 -12.14
CA PRO A 336 1.79 -14.11 -10.71
C PRO A 336 1.32 -15.48 -10.17
N ARG A 337 1.85 -15.90 -9.01
CA ARG A 337 1.60 -17.24 -8.42
C ARG A 337 0.15 -17.48 -7.99
N ASN A 338 -0.63 -16.43 -7.76
CA ASN A 338 -2.07 -16.50 -7.48
C ASN A 338 -2.92 -16.82 -8.72
N VAL A 339 -2.41 -16.51 -9.92
CA VAL A 339 -3.01 -16.90 -11.22
C VAL A 339 -2.37 -18.19 -11.74
N HIS A 340 -1.06 -18.37 -11.47
CA HIS A 340 -0.23 -19.49 -11.93
C HIS A 340 0.37 -20.27 -10.74
N PRO A 341 -0.46 -21.03 -9.99
CA PRO A 341 0.01 -21.85 -8.89
C PRO A 341 0.88 -23.02 -9.37
N ASN A 342 1.80 -23.49 -8.52
CA ASN A 342 2.79 -24.53 -8.89
C ASN A 342 2.15 -25.87 -9.29
N ASP A 343 0.96 -26.17 -8.78
CA ASP A 343 0.22 -27.42 -8.99
C ASP A 343 -0.98 -27.25 -9.96
N PHE A 344 -0.95 -26.22 -10.81
CA PHE A 344 -2.06 -25.83 -11.70
C PHE A 344 -2.81 -26.99 -12.37
N LEU A 345 -2.12 -28.03 -12.85
CA LEU A 345 -2.76 -29.19 -13.51
C LEU A 345 -3.81 -29.91 -12.63
N SER A 346 -3.64 -29.90 -11.30
CA SER A 346 -4.55 -30.55 -10.35
C SER A 346 -5.85 -29.78 -10.18
N MET A 347 -5.77 -28.45 -10.15
CA MET A 347 -6.90 -27.53 -9.91
C MET A 347 -7.52 -26.95 -11.19
N HIS A 348 -6.78 -26.97 -12.31
CA HIS A 348 -7.21 -26.44 -13.61
C HIS A 348 -8.59 -26.95 -14.07
N PRO A 349 -8.95 -28.25 -13.95
CA PRO A 349 -10.27 -28.72 -14.36
C PRO A 349 -11.44 -28.11 -13.56
N GLN A 350 -11.18 -27.56 -12.38
CA GLN A 350 -12.18 -26.87 -11.55
C GLN A 350 -12.19 -25.37 -11.88
N ALA A 351 -11.01 -24.73 -11.91
CA ALA A 351 -10.86 -23.32 -12.30
C ALA A 351 -11.43 -23.02 -13.70
N ALA A 352 -11.15 -23.89 -14.68
CA ALA A 352 -11.66 -23.76 -16.06
C ALA A 352 -13.19 -23.93 -16.17
N ARG A 353 -13.82 -24.70 -15.28
CA ARG A 353 -15.30 -24.80 -15.20
C ARG A 353 -15.93 -23.55 -14.55
N GLN A 354 -15.17 -22.84 -13.73
CA GLN A 354 -15.62 -21.63 -13.04
C GLN A 354 -15.33 -20.34 -13.84
N ASP A 355 -14.58 -20.43 -14.95
CA ASP A 355 -14.01 -19.27 -15.67
C ASP A 355 -13.29 -18.28 -14.72
N ASN A 356 -12.61 -18.84 -13.70
CA ASN A 356 -12.01 -18.07 -12.62
C ASN A 356 -10.59 -18.59 -12.27
N PRO A 357 -9.53 -17.80 -12.49
CA PRO A 357 -9.53 -16.50 -13.19
C PRO A 357 -9.92 -16.66 -14.67
N ARG A 358 -10.34 -15.56 -15.32
CA ARG A 358 -10.70 -15.54 -16.74
C ARG A 358 -9.47 -15.74 -17.64
N CYS A 359 -9.02 -16.98 -17.79
CA CYS A 359 -7.82 -17.33 -18.56
C CYS A 359 -7.77 -16.69 -19.95
N VAL A 360 -8.94 -16.56 -20.60
CA VAL A 360 -9.08 -15.96 -21.94
C VAL A 360 -8.73 -14.47 -22.03
N SER A 361 -8.52 -13.78 -20.92
CA SER A 361 -7.98 -12.41 -20.93
C SER A 361 -6.50 -12.35 -21.35
N CYS A 362 -5.76 -13.44 -21.18
CA CYS A 362 -4.33 -13.54 -21.51
C CYS A 362 -4.00 -14.71 -22.45
N HIS A 363 -4.82 -15.77 -22.47
CA HIS A 363 -4.59 -16.99 -23.24
C HIS A 363 -5.63 -17.19 -24.34
N GLN A 364 -5.18 -17.29 -25.59
CA GLN A 364 -6.06 -17.64 -26.70
C GLN A 364 -6.42 -19.13 -26.66
N GLU A 365 -7.71 -19.48 -26.66
CA GLU A 365 -8.18 -20.86 -26.50
C GLU A 365 -7.59 -21.81 -27.55
N GLN A 366 -7.54 -21.38 -28.82
CA GLN A 366 -7.16 -22.22 -29.95
C GLN A 366 -5.64 -22.47 -30.08
N THR A 367 -4.80 -21.65 -29.43
CA THR A 367 -3.33 -21.80 -29.47
C THR A 367 -2.71 -22.14 -28.12
N PHE A 368 -3.40 -21.89 -27.01
CA PHE A 368 -2.94 -22.24 -25.67
C PHE A 368 -3.68 -23.46 -25.10
N CYS A 369 -5.01 -23.40 -25.01
CA CYS A 369 -5.80 -24.46 -24.38
C CYS A 369 -5.76 -25.74 -25.23
N ALA A 370 -6.02 -25.62 -26.54
CA ALA A 370 -5.95 -26.76 -27.46
C ALA A 370 -4.56 -27.41 -27.49
N ASP A 371 -3.48 -26.63 -27.57
CA ASP A 371 -2.10 -27.16 -27.58
C ASP A 371 -1.73 -27.86 -26.26
N CYS A 372 -2.15 -27.30 -25.13
CA CYS A 372 -1.99 -27.94 -23.84
C CYS A 372 -2.76 -29.26 -23.79
N HIS A 373 -4.04 -29.26 -24.17
CA HIS A 373 -4.92 -30.43 -24.16
C HIS A 373 -4.48 -31.54 -25.12
N ARG A 374 -3.89 -31.19 -26.28
CA ARG A 374 -3.24 -32.13 -27.21
C ARG A 374 -2.00 -32.76 -26.59
N ARG A 375 -1.16 -31.97 -25.90
CA ARG A 375 0.05 -32.45 -25.22
C ARG A 375 -0.26 -33.30 -23.98
N THR A 376 -1.30 -32.98 -23.22
CA THR A 376 -1.69 -33.70 -21.99
C THR A 376 -2.63 -34.89 -22.22
N GLY A 377 -2.96 -35.22 -23.47
CA GLY A 377 -3.73 -36.41 -23.79
C GLY A 377 -5.24 -36.29 -23.62
N VAL A 378 -5.78 -35.09 -23.40
CA VAL A 378 -7.22 -34.88 -23.12
C VAL A 378 -8.02 -34.37 -24.34
N ALA A 379 -7.37 -33.80 -25.35
CA ALA A 379 -7.99 -33.50 -26.64
C ALA A 379 -8.22 -34.77 -27.48
N ARG A 380 -9.18 -34.74 -28.42
CA ARG A 380 -9.53 -35.90 -29.27
C ARG A 380 -8.34 -36.35 -30.13
N GLU A 381 -7.68 -35.38 -30.73
CA GLU A 381 -6.54 -35.52 -31.64
C GLU A 381 -5.18 -35.69 -30.93
N ALA A 382 -5.19 -35.78 -29.60
CA ALA A 382 -4.00 -36.14 -28.84
C ALA A 382 -3.50 -37.57 -29.22
N PRO A 383 -2.18 -37.80 -29.30
CA PRO A 383 -1.62 -39.12 -29.57
C PRO A 383 -2.15 -40.18 -28.60
N SER A 384 -2.41 -41.40 -29.09
CA SER A 384 -2.91 -42.50 -28.26
C SER A 384 -2.02 -42.81 -27.07
N ALA A 385 -0.70 -42.68 -27.22
CA ALA A 385 0.30 -42.85 -26.16
C ALA A 385 0.27 -41.75 -25.08
N ALA A 386 -0.29 -40.57 -25.36
CA ALA A 386 -0.41 -39.48 -24.39
C ALA A 386 -1.70 -39.56 -23.55
N ARG A 387 -2.68 -40.38 -23.95
CA ARG A 387 -3.99 -40.44 -23.30
C ARG A 387 -3.88 -41.11 -21.92
N PRO A 388 -4.38 -40.49 -20.83
CA PRO A 388 -4.33 -41.06 -19.49
C PRO A 388 -5.00 -42.45 -19.42
N ALA A 389 -4.21 -43.49 -19.13
CA ALA A 389 -4.72 -44.85 -19.02
C ALA A 389 -5.83 -44.95 -17.96
N GLY A 390 -6.94 -45.62 -18.31
CA GLY A 390 -8.06 -45.86 -17.39
C GLY A 390 -8.95 -44.65 -17.06
N ARG A 391 -8.67 -43.43 -17.54
CA ARG A 391 -9.51 -42.24 -17.29
C ARG A 391 -10.25 -41.80 -18.54
N ARG A 392 -11.59 -41.82 -18.51
CA ARG A 392 -12.45 -41.19 -19.52
C ARG A 392 -12.94 -39.84 -18.99
N PHE A 393 -12.78 -38.77 -19.76
CA PHE A 393 -13.36 -37.46 -19.43
C PHE A 393 -14.89 -37.47 -19.61
N HIS A 394 -15.38 -38.21 -20.60
CA HIS A 394 -16.79 -38.34 -20.94
C HIS A 394 -17.38 -39.61 -20.31
N PRO A 395 -18.68 -39.63 -19.96
CA PRO A 395 -19.40 -40.86 -19.60
C PRO A 395 -19.38 -41.91 -20.74
N PRO A 396 -19.81 -43.16 -20.49
CA PRO A 396 -19.89 -44.18 -21.51
C PRO A 396 -20.69 -43.72 -22.75
N PRO A 397 -20.30 -44.12 -23.98
CA PRO A 397 -21.01 -43.72 -25.20
C PRO A 397 -22.52 -43.98 -25.17
N ALA A 398 -22.93 -45.10 -24.53
CA ALA A 398 -24.31 -45.50 -24.28
C ALA A 398 -25.16 -44.41 -23.59
N GLU A 399 -24.57 -43.63 -22.70
CA GLU A 399 -25.25 -42.55 -21.96
C GLU A 399 -25.03 -41.18 -22.60
N TRP A 400 -23.83 -40.93 -23.14
CA TRP A 400 -23.37 -39.61 -23.56
C TRP A 400 -23.61 -39.31 -25.06
N THR A 401 -23.32 -40.24 -25.98
CA THR A 401 -23.24 -39.94 -27.43
C THR A 401 -24.23 -40.71 -28.30
N THR A 402 -24.54 -41.97 -27.98
CA THR A 402 -25.40 -42.81 -28.83
C THR A 402 -26.88 -42.53 -28.60
N ALA A 403 -27.70 -42.83 -29.60
CA ALA A 403 -29.16 -42.88 -29.45
C ALA A 403 -29.61 -44.19 -28.77
N PRO A 404 -30.77 -44.21 -28.07
CA PRO A 404 -31.69 -43.09 -27.81
C PRO A 404 -31.11 -42.07 -26.82
N ARG A 405 -31.46 -40.78 -27.01
CA ARG A 405 -30.94 -39.69 -26.15
C ARG A 405 -31.53 -39.81 -24.73
N SER A 406 -30.69 -40.15 -23.76
CA SER A 406 -31.06 -40.12 -22.33
C SER A 406 -31.06 -38.68 -21.77
N ALA A 407 -31.51 -38.50 -20.52
CA ALA A 407 -31.36 -37.23 -19.80
C ALA A 407 -29.88 -36.81 -19.57
N LYS A 408 -28.92 -37.72 -19.76
CA LYS A 408 -27.47 -37.48 -19.65
C LYS A 408 -26.79 -37.29 -21.02
N HIS A 409 -27.54 -37.23 -22.12
CA HIS A 409 -26.96 -37.12 -23.46
C HIS A 409 -26.27 -35.76 -23.68
N HIS A 410 -25.13 -35.74 -24.38
CA HIS A 410 -24.28 -34.56 -24.55
C HIS A 410 -24.99 -33.37 -25.21
N ALA A 411 -26.07 -33.60 -25.98
CA ALA A 411 -26.86 -32.55 -26.60
C ALA A 411 -27.36 -31.52 -25.56
N TRP A 412 -27.82 -31.99 -24.40
CA TRP A 412 -28.31 -31.11 -23.33
C TRP A 412 -27.21 -30.25 -22.71
N GLU A 413 -25.96 -30.72 -22.72
CA GLU A 413 -24.83 -29.97 -22.18
C GLU A 413 -24.26 -28.99 -23.22
N ALA A 414 -24.21 -29.40 -24.48
CA ALA A 414 -23.86 -28.51 -25.61
C ALA A 414 -24.86 -27.36 -25.78
N GLU A 415 -26.16 -27.60 -25.54
CA GLU A 415 -27.21 -26.56 -25.53
C GLU A 415 -27.05 -25.57 -24.35
N ARG A 416 -26.51 -26.00 -23.21
CA ARG A 416 -26.27 -25.14 -22.03
C ARG A 416 -24.97 -24.34 -22.13
N ASN A 417 -23.88 -24.98 -22.52
CA ASN A 417 -22.55 -24.39 -22.54
C ASN A 417 -21.64 -25.05 -23.58
N LEU A 418 -21.83 -24.68 -24.86
CA LEU A 418 -20.98 -25.12 -25.96
C LEU A 418 -19.49 -24.75 -25.75
N ASN A 419 -19.20 -23.64 -25.04
CA ASN A 419 -17.83 -23.18 -24.79
C ASN A 419 -17.02 -24.19 -23.95
N ALA A 420 -17.68 -24.94 -23.05
CA ALA A 420 -17.03 -26.03 -22.33
C ALA A 420 -16.49 -27.12 -23.27
N CYS A 421 -17.19 -27.39 -24.38
CA CYS A 421 -16.81 -28.41 -25.35
C CYS A 421 -15.73 -27.94 -26.33
N VAL A 422 -15.80 -26.68 -26.81
CA VAL A 422 -14.85 -26.17 -27.82
C VAL A 422 -13.42 -25.93 -27.30
N SER A 423 -13.23 -26.07 -25.98
CA SER A 423 -11.91 -26.14 -25.34
C SER A 423 -11.13 -27.44 -25.63
N CYS A 424 -11.82 -28.49 -26.08
CA CYS A 424 -11.25 -29.82 -26.40
C CYS A 424 -11.67 -30.34 -27.79
N HIS A 425 -12.57 -29.64 -28.48
CA HIS A 425 -13.16 -30.04 -29.76
C HIS A 425 -13.20 -28.87 -30.75
N THR A 426 -12.83 -29.15 -31.99
CA THR A 426 -12.93 -28.21 -33.11
C THR A 426 -14.29 -28.36 -33.83
N GLU A 427 -14.65 -27.39 -34.66
CA GLU A 427 -15.87 -27.48 -35.51
C GLU A 427 -15.90 -28.77 -36.34
N ARG A 428 -14.73 -29.23 -36.79
CA ARG A 428 -14.55 -30.50 -37.53
C ARG A 428 -14.98 -31.70 -36.72
N ASP A 429 -14.80 -31.69 -35.40
CA ASP A 429 -15.18 -32.81 -34.54
C ASP A 429 -16.69 -32.97 -34.45
N CYS A 430 -17.40 -31.85 -34.22
CA CYS A 430 -18.85 -31.79 -34.27
C CYS A 430 -19.38 -32.22 -35.65
N ALA A 431 -18.74 -31.76 -36.74
CA ALA A 431 -19.11 -32.09 -38.10
C ALA A 431 -19.12 -33.61 -38.37
N THR A 432 -18.24 -34.41 -37.75
CA THR A 432 -18.20 -35.89 -37.95
C THR A 432 -19.52 -36.60 -37.57
N CYS A 433 -20.40 -35.98 -36.80
CA CYS A 433 -21.74 -36.48 -36.50
C CYS A 433 -22.84 -35.54 -37.04
N HIS A 434 -22.66 -34.23 -36.88
CA HIS A 434 -23.70 -33.23 -37.10
C HIS A 434 -23.73 -32.61 -38.51
N ALA A 435 -22.68 -32.75 -39.30
CA ALA A 435 -22.73 -32.38 -40.71
C ALA A 435 -23.67 -33.31 -41.48
N THR A 436 -24.15 -32.84 -42.63
CA THR A 436 -25.02 -33.66 -43.48
C THR A 436 -24.27 -34.85 -44.09
N ARG A 437 -25.00 -35.89 -44.47
CA ARG A 437 -24.39 -37.20 -44.77
C ARG A 437 -23.38 -37.09 -45.92
N GLY A 438 -22.15 -37.48 -45.65
CA GLY A 438 -21.03 -37.38 -46.59
C GLY A 438 -20.26 -36.04 -46.56
N ALA A 439 -20.81 -34.97 -45.98
CA ALA A 439 -20.07 -33.74 -45.72
C ALA A 439 -19.16 -33.95 -44.50
N SER A 440 -17.84 -33.83 -44.65
CA SER A 440 -16.86 -34.01 -43.55
C SER A 440 -16.95 -35.36 -42.78
N GLY A 441 -17.56 -36.38 -43.39
CA GLY A 441 -17.86 -37.67 -42.75
C GLY A 441 -19.10 -37.70 -41.85
N GLY A 442 -19.95 -36.65 -41.91
CA GLY A 442 -21.13 -36.47 -41.07
C GLY A 442 -22.20 -37.56 -41.19
N GLN A 443 -22.96 -37.73 -40.12
CA GLN A 443 -24.03 -38.75 -40.00
C GLN A 443 -25.43 -38.17 -40.30
N GLY A 444 -25.55 -36.85 -40.43
CA GLY A 444 -26.82 -36.14 -40.64
C GLY A 444 -27.62 -35.88 -39.36
N LEU A 445 -26.96 -35.80 -38.20
CA LEU A 445 -27.63 -35.52 -36.92
C LEU A 445 -27.83 -34.00 -36.75
N ASN A 446 -29.03 -33.48 -37.00
CA ASN A 446 -29.30 -32.04 -36.90
C ASN A 446 -28.87 -31.45 -35.54
N PRO A 447 -27.92 -30.48 -35.51
CA PRO A 447 -27.47 -29.81 -34.28
C PRO A 447 -28.31 -28.57 -33.93
N HIS A 448 -29.18 -28.12 -34.83
CA HIS A 448 -29.92 -26.87 -34.64
C HIS A 448 -31.04 -27.01 -33.59
N PRO A 449 -31.32 -25.96 -32.80
CA PRO A 449 -32.42 -25.96 -31.85
C PRO A 449 -33.77 -26.06 -32.56
N LEU A 450 -34.79 -26.51 -31.83
CA LEU A 450 -36.17 -26.61 -32.32
C LEU A 450 -36.65 -25.25 -32.89
N GLY A 451 -37.25 -25.30 -34.08
CA GLY A 451 -37.73 -24.11 -34.79
C GLY A 451 -36.69 -23.30 -35.56
N PHE A 452 -35.41 -23.70 -35.59
CA PHE A 452 -34.35 -22.96 -36.31
C PHE A 452 -34.65 -22.71 -37.81
N GLU A 453 -35.36 -23.62 -38.49
CA GLU A 453 -35.75 -23.48 -39.90
C GLU A 453 -36.50 -22.16 -40.17
N SER A 454 -37.33 -21.70 -39.23
CA SER A 454 -38.04 -20.39 -39.33
C SER A 454 -37.12 -19.16 -39.32
N LYS A 455 -35.87 -19.30 -38.84
CA LYS A 455 -34.88 -18.23 -38.69
C LYS A 455 -33.67 -18.41 -39.61
N CYS A 456 -33.54 -19.55 -40.29
CA CYS A 456 -32.30 -19.90 -40.97
C CYS A 456 -31.99 -19.00 -42.17
N LYS A 457 -33.00 -18.49 -42.88
CA LYS A 457 -32.81 -17.51 -43.98
C LYS A 457 -32.17 -16.20 -43.51
N THR A 458 -32.59 -15.70 -42.34
CA THR A 458 -31.99 -14.50 -41.72
C THR A 458 -30.57 -14.76 -41.20
N ALA A 459 -30.27 -15.98 -40.74
CA ALA A 459 -28.92 -16.36 -40.34
C ALA A 459 -27.97 -16.46 -41.55
N PHE A 460 -28.38 -17.18 -42.60
CA PHE A 460 -27.58 -17.42 -43.80
C PHE A 460 -27.27 -16.11 -44.56
N SER A 461 -28.27 -15.23 -44.72
CA SER A 461 -28.09 -13.92 -45.37
C SER A 461 -27.16 -12.97 -44.62
N ARG A 462 -26.99 -13.12 -43.29
CA ARG A 462 -26.01 -12.34 -42.50
C ARG A 462 -24.60 -12.89 -42.64
N ASN A 463 -24.44 -14.21 -42.57
CA ASN A 463 -23.15 -14.88 -42.75
C ASN A 463 -23.36 -16.34 -43.17
N PRO A 464 -23.14 -16.69 -44.44
CA PRO A 464 -23.32 -18.07 -44.92
C PRO A 464 -22.15 -18.99 -44.57
N ARG A 465 -21.00 -18.44 -44.16
CA ARG A 465 -19.75 -19.21 -43.96
C ARG A 465 -19.87 -20.31 -42.89
N PRO A 466 -20.47 -20.09 -41.70
CA PRO A 466 -20.65 -21.15 -40.70
C PRO A 466 -21.55 -22.29 -41.19
N CYS A 467 -22.57 -21.99 -42.00
CA CYS A 467 -23.48 -23.00 -42.54
C CYS A 467 -22.72 -24.00 -43.44
N LEU A 468 -21.74 -23.52 -44.22
CA LEU A 468 -20.93 -24.31 -45.14
C LEU A 468 -19.85 -25.17 -44.44
N VAL A 469 -19.69 -25.08 -43.11
CA VAL A 469 -18.84 -26.00 -42.34
C VAL A 469 -19.52 -27.37 -42.16
N CYS A 470 -20.86 -27.37 -42.03
CA CYS A 470 -21.67 -28.57 -41.77
C CYS A 470 -22.54 -29.01 -42.96
N HIS A 471 -22.66 -28.18 -44.00
CA HIS A 471 -23.47 -28.47 -45.18
C HIS A 471 -22.69 -28.25 -46.47
N GLN A 472 -22.95 -29.07 -47.48
CA GLN A 472 -22.55 -28.75 -48.86
C GLN A 472 -23.42 -27.62 -49.40
N SER A 473 -22.90 -26.78 -50.29
CA SER A 473 -23.65 -25.69 -50.94
C SER A 473 -24.83 -26.19 -51.80
N SER A 474 -24.74 -27.44 -52.28
CA SER A 474 -25.77 -28.17 -53.03
C SER A 474 -26.81 -28.88 -52.15
N ASP A 475 -26.73 -28.76 -50.82
CA ASP A 475 -27.61 -29.47 -49.91
C ASP A 475 -29.01 -28.83 -49.82
N ARG A 476 -30.06 -29.67 -49.96
CA ARG A 476 -31.48 -29.29 -49.86
C ARG A 476 -31.87 -28.66 -48.51
N PHE A 477 -31.09 -28.84 -47.45
CA PHE A 477 -31.29 -28.15 -46.18
C PHE A 477 -30.81 -26.70 -46.23
N VAL A 478 -29.65 -26.42 -46.83
CA VAL A 478 -29.14 -25.03 -46.98
C VAL A 478 -29.85 -24.28 -48.09
N GLN A 479 -30.25 -24.94 -49.18
CA GLN A 479 -31.05 -24.32 -50.24
C GLN A 479 -32.39 -23.74 -49.75
N ARG A 480 -32.98 -24.31 -48.68
CA ARG A 480 -34.19 -23.76 -48.03
C ARG A 480 -33.92 -22.52 -47.16
N CYS A 481 -32.65 -22.27 -46.84
CA CYS A 481 -32.21 -21.13 -46.05
C CYS A 481 -31.58 -20.02 -46.92
N GLN A 482 -31.64 -20.15 -48.24
CA GLN A 482 -31.31 -19.10 -49.22
C GLN A 482 -32.57 -18.26 -49.52
#